data_AF-A0A2H5P222-F1
#
_entry.id   AF-A0A2H5P222-F1
#
_cell.length_a   1.000
_cell.length_b   1.000
_cell.length_c   1.000
_cell.angle_alpha   90.00
_cell.angle_beta   90.00
_cell.angle_gamma   90.00
#
_symmetry.space_group_name_H-M   'P 1'
#
loop_
_entity.id
_entity.type
_entity.pdbx_description
1 polymer ?
#
loop_
_entity_poly.entity_id
_entity_poly.type
_entity_poly.pdbx_seq_one_letter_code
_entity_poly.pdbx_strand_id
1 'polypeptide(L)' 'METKKKEEIKKDLKKFSEGKEYCAKIGKAWKRGYLLYGPPGTGKSTMIAAMANFLNYDVYDLELTKRS' A
#
# COMPACT_ATOMS: atom_id res chain seq x y z
N MET A 1 -5.46 -14.83 -4.00
CA MET A 1 -4.29 -14.46 -3.15
C MET A 1 -4.16 -15.49 -2.07
N GLU A 2 -3.07 -16.26 -2.06
CA GLU A 2 -2.78 -17.18 -0.96
C GLU A 2 -2.73 -16.43 0.37
N THR A 3 -3.31 -17.01 1.41
CA THR A 3 -3.45 -16.43 2.77
C THR A 3 -2.12 -15.88 3.30
N LYS A 4 -1.00 -16.54 2.98
CA LYS A 4 0.35 -16.11 3.35
C LYS A 4 0.71 -14.71 2.84
N LYS A 5 0.43 -14.42 1.56
CA LYS A 5 0.75 -13.12 0.95
C LYS A 5 -0.05 -11.97 1.58
N LYS A 6 -1.30 -12.23 1.97
CA LYS A 6 -2.12 -11.23 2.66
C LYS A 6 -1.53 -10.87 4.03
N GLU A 7 -1.06 -11.86 4.78
CA GLU A 7 -0.45 -11.64 6.08
C GLU A 7 0.92 -10.95 5.98
N GLU A 8 1.73 -11.28 4.97
CA GLU A 8 2.97 -10.56 4.68
C GLU A 8 2.72 -9.07 4.42
N ILE A 9 1.72 -8.76 3.61
CA ILE A 9 1.33 -7.38 3.31
C ILE A 9 0.88 -6.65 4.58
N LYS A 10 0.01 -7.25 5.41
CA LYS A 10 -0.44 -6.62 6.67
C LYS A 10 0.72 -6.31 7.61
N LYS A 11 1.64 -7.27 7.78
CA LYS A 11 2.83 -7.09 8.62
C LYS A 11 3.70 -5.96 8.11
N ASP A 12 3.89 -5.88 6.80
CA ASP A 12 4.68 -4.83 6.16
C ASP A 12 4.02 -3.45 6.31
N LEU A 13 2.70 -3.35 6.13
CA LEU A 13 1.93 -2.10 6.33
C LEU A 13 2.06 -1.60 7.78
N LYS A 14 1.93 -2.49 8.76
CA LYS A 14 2.11 -2.14 10.18
C LYS A 14 3.53 -1.66 10.47
N LYS A 15 4.54 -2.36 9.94
CA LYS A 15 5.93 -1.95 10.10
C LYS A 15 6.20 -0.59 9.46
N PHE A 16 5.58 -0.31 8.30
CA PHE A 16 5.71 0.97 7.63
C PHE A 16 5.09 2.11 8.45
N SER A 17 3.89 1.93 9.00
CA SER A 17 3.22 2.98 9.80
C SER A 17 4.01 3.35 11.07
N GLU A 18 4.65 2.37 11.70
CA GLU A 18 5.49 2.56 12.90
C GLU A 18 6.91 3.09 12.56
N GLY A 19 7.34 2.99 11.30
CA GLY A 19 8.73 3.26 10.89
C GLY A 19 9.11 4.74 10.69
N LYS A 20 8.17 5.69 10.87
CA LYS A 20 8.37 7.11 10.54
C LYS A 20 9.57 7.74 11.26
N GLU A 21 9.64 7.57 12.58
CA GLU A 21 10.73 8.14 13.39
C GLU A 21 12.08 7.51 13.04
N TYR A 22 12.10 6.20 12.78
CA TYR A 22 13.31 5.49 12.40
C TYR A 22 13.86 6.02 11.07
N CYS A 23 13.00 6.17 10.06
CA CYS A 23 13.38 6.74 8.76
C CYS A 23 13.94 8.17 8.93
N ALA A 24 13.32 9.00 9.77
CA ALA A 24 13.80 10.35 10.06
C ALA A 24 15.19 10.34 10.72
N LYS A 25 15.42 9.47 11.72
CA LYS A 25 16.71 9.35 12.43
C LYS A 25 17.87 8.98 11.50
N ILE A 26 17.62 8.15 10.50
CA ILE A 26 18.66 7.71 9.54
C ILE A 26 18.70 8.54 8.25
N GLY A 27 17.93 9.64 8.17
CA GLY A 27 17.90 10.53 7.00
C GLY A 27 17.30 9.92 5.73
N LYS A 28 16.45 8.89 5.85
CA LYS A 28 15.79 8.26 4.69
C LYS A 28 14.35 8.75 4.52
N ALA A 29 13.93 8.90 3.27
CA ALA A 29 12.54 9.21 2.95
C ALA A 29 11.59 8.11 3.47
N TRP A 30 10.58 8.51 4.24
CA TRP A 30 9.54 7.62 4.72
C TRP A 30 8.51 7.37 3.60
N LYS A 31 8.77 6.36 2.77
CA LYS A 31 7.93 5.99 1.63
C LYS A 31 7.83 4.48 1.46
N ARG A 32 6.68 4.01 0.96
CA ARG A 32 6.43 2.60 0.62
C ARG A 32 5.62 2.49 -0.66
N GLY A 33 5.98 1.55 -1.53
CA GLY A 33 5.30 1.29 -2.80
C GLY A 33 4.96 -0.18 -2.97
N TYR A 34 3.79 -0.46 -3.54
CA TYR A 34 3.32 -1.81 -3.89
C TYR A 34 2.92 -1.84 -5.36
N LEU A 35 3.29 -2.91 -6.06
CA LEU A 35 2.81 -3.20 -7.41
C LEU A 35 1.82 -4.37 -7.35
N LEU A 36 0.54 -4.07 -7.54
CA LEU A 36 -0.51 -5.09 -7.66
C LEU A 36 -0.76 -5.37 -9.14
N TYR A 37 -0.40 -6.56 -9.59
CA TYR A 37 -0.57 -6.98 -10.98
C TYR A 37 -1.40 -8.27 -11.08
N GLY A 38 -2.05 -8.47 -12.22
CA GLY A 38 -2.86 -9.65 -12.52
C GLY A 38 -4.08 -9.32 -13.38
N PRO A 39 -4.83 -10.34 -13.83
CA PRO A 39 -6.00 -10.17 -14.71
C PRO A 39 -7.03 -9.17 -14.19
N PRO A 40 -7.82 -8.51 -15.05
CA PRO A 40 -8.95 -7.68 -14.61
C PRO A 40 -9.92 -8.50 -13.72
N GLY A 41 -10.61 -7.85 -12.78
CA GLY A 41 -11.55 -8.52 -11.87
C GLY A 41 -10.93 -9.30 -10.71
N THR A 42 -9.60 -9.33 -10.55
CA THR A 42 -8.91 -10.07 -9.45
C THR A 42 -8.83 -9.32 -8.11
N GLY A 43 -9.61 -8.25 -7.94
CA GLY A 43 -9.72 -7.53 -6.66
C GLY A 43 -8.53 -6.62 -6.31
N LYS A 44 -7.73 -6.19 -7.31
CA LYS A 44 -6.60 -5.26 -7.08
C LYS A 44 -7.03 -3.94 -6.42
N SER A 45 -8.06 -3.29 -6.96
CA SER A 45 -8.60 -2.04 -6.39
C SER A 45 -9.26 -2.28 -5.02
N THR A 46 -9.94 -3.41 -4.84
CA THR A 46 -10.49 -3.83 -3.53
C THR A 46 -9.38 -4.02 -2.50
N MET A 47 -8.22 -4.53 -2.89
CA MET A 47 -7.06 -4.66 -2.01
C MET A 47 -6.53 -3.28 -1.59
N ILE A 48 -6.45 -2.30 -2.51
CA ILE A 48 -6.05 -0.92 -2.18
C ILE A 48 -6.98 -0.33 -1.12
N ALA A 49 -8.30 -0.44 -1.31
CA ALA A 49 -9.28 0.03 -0.33
C ALA A 49 -9.11 -0.66 1.03
N ALA A 50 -8.86 -1.98 1.05
CA ALA A 50 -8.63 -2.72 2.29
C ALA A 50 -7.33 -2.28 3.01
N MET A 51 -6.26 -1.98 2.26
CA MET A 51 -5.00 -1.45 2.83
C MET A 51 -5.21 -0.08 3.47
N ALA A 52 -5.93 0.81 2.79
CA ALA A 52 -6.24 2.15 3.29
C ALA A 52 -7.09 2.10 4.56
N ASN A 53 -8.15 1.28 4.57
CA ASN A 53 -8.98 1.05 5.76
C ASN A 53 -8.18 0.46 6.92
N PHE A 54 -7.27 -0.48 6.65
CA PHE A 54 -6.42 -1.09 7.68
C PHE A 54 -5.48 -0.07 8.35
N LEU A 55 -5.01 0.94 7.61
CA LEU A 55 -4.16 2.02 8.12
C LEU A 55 -4.93 3.26 8.57
N ASN A 56 -6.25 3.31 8.35
CA ASN A 56 -7.09 4.49 8.52
C ASN A 56 -6.60 5.69 7.69
N TYR A 57 -6.28 5.45 6.40
CA TYR A 57 -5.77 6.44 5.46
C TYR A 57 -6.79 6.76 4.36
N ASP A 58 -6.73 7.96 3.81
CA ASP A 58 -7.49 8.35 2.63
C ASP A 58 -6.89 7.77 1.33
N VAL A 59 -7.73 7.51 0.34
CA VAL A 59 -7.31 7.02 -0.98
C VAL A 59 -7.39 8.16 -2.00
N TYR A 60 -6.29 8.41 -2.69
CA TYR A 60 -6.19 9.35 -3.81
C TYR A 60 -5.91 8.55 -5.09
N ASP A 61 -6.85 8.58 -6.03
CA ASP A 61 -6.70 7.89 -7.32
C ASP A 61 -6.14 8.85 -8.38
N LEU A 62 -5.12 8.39 -9.11
CA LEU A 62 -4.41 9.17 -10.12
C LEU A 62 -4.26 8.33 -11.38
N GLU A 63 -4.98 8.73 -12.43
CA GLU A 63 -4.95 8.06 -13.72
C GLU A 63 -4.00 8.80 -14.68
N LEU A 64 -2.83 8.20 -14.93
CA LEU A 64 -1.76 8.82 -15.73
C LEU A 64 -2.08 8.91 -17.23
N THR A 65 -3.16 8.26 -17.69
CA THR A 65 -3.59 8.23 -19.09
C THR A 65 -4.60 9.31 -19.45
N LYS A 66 -5.19 9.99 -18.46
CA LYS A 66 -6.07 11.13 -18.71
C LYS A 66 -5.23 12.32 -19.16
N ARG A 67 -5.24 12.60 -20.48
CA ARG A 67 -4.85 13.92 -20.99
C ARG A 67 -5.93 14.92 -20.55
N SER A 68 -5.49 15.99 -19.91
CA SER A 68 -6.29 17.20 -19.66
C SER A 68 -6.86 17.75 -20.95
#